data_AF-A0A2S3VGG8-F1
#
_entry.id   AF-A0A2S3VGG8-F1
#
_cell.length_a   1.000
_cell.length_b   1.000
_cell.length_c   1.000
_cell.angle_alpha   90.00
_cell.angle_beta   90.00
_cell.angle_gamma   90.00
#
_symmetry.space_group_name_H-M   'P 1'
#
loop_
_entity.id
_entity.type
_entity.pdbx_description
1 polymer ?
#
loop_
_entity_poly.entity_id
_entity_poly.type
_entity_poly.pdbx_seq_one_letter_code
_entity_poly.pdbx_strand_id
1 'polypeptide(L)'
;MTTVKSIVFGVALAIISLCAGAYESDLHFGLTWWLARQAGFNPQQAQEIAGQDELTDTGMLDAKHAMIWELCVWQETGASEMTRAMHFRSKKAPPAEPPARLVTEDAVYAEAQARSIIVTPDHDNVKTQRSFGQALHGRQDAYSHAGQSDTFWPPCQTKWLWTHPVDTSDGDKGGMFSHKADQTFTDADKCTRAALKTYDLMLEFRATMSLSSTPKPRGELTTPIRKFCEAKTKVEKAQWFKDEQVPQGEAIARNTSLADGGRSFSGAPRMDLRPGPPSANAVQSRIPEYEQQEPGWLPPIEIDEKVKGFLMRPELGSTPEAVGYSQQFLKAWLTTPPEKLPAGVERFLGKKDFVEADADIATLLRLRLKDQGQADYGTFKAGTVNPDDYVTYTEDNWSTALIPVRGIKAPALVGEKGDKIVVIAILRNAPNEVLMMEVTPDYQTVKIQTLIAH
;
A
#
# COMPACT_ATOMS: atom_id res chain seq x y z
N MET A 1 23.72 2.99 -32.18
CA MET A 1 22.32 3.46 -32.24
C MET A 1 21.41 2.82 -31.18
N THR A 2 21.86 1.82 -30.41
CA THR A 2 21.10 1.15 -29.34
C THR A 2 21.08 1.94 -28.02
N THR A 3 22.18 2.61 -27.67
CA THR A 3 22.33 3.35 -26.39
C THR A 3 21.39 4.55 -26.25
N VAL A 4 21.07 5.24 -27.35
CA VAL A 4 20.16 6.39 -27.35
C VAL A 4 18.70 5.97 -27.11
N LYS A 5 18.29 4.78 -27.59
CA LYS A 5 16.93 4.25 -27.35
C LYS A 5 16.70 3.86 -25.89
N SER A 6 17.71 3.31 -25.21
CA SER A 6 17.61 2.94 -23.79
C SER A 6 17.56 4.16 -22.87
N ILE A 7 18.30 5.24 -23.19
CA ILE A 7 18.27 6.49 -22.41
C ILE A 7 16.92 7.20 -22.58
N VAL A 8 16.38 7.26 -23.81
CA VAL A 8 15.05 7.84 -24.05
C VAL A 8 13.94 7.05 -23.36
N PHE A 9 14.04 5.71 -23.33
CA PHE A 9 13.08 4.85 -22.61
C PHE A 9 13.17 5.01 -21.09
N GLY A 10 14.39 5.13 -20.53
CA GLY A 10 14.60 5.37 -19.10
C GLY A 10 14.14 6.75 -18.64
N VAL A 11 14.34 7.81 -19.44
CA VAL A 11 13.84 9.15 -19.14
C VAL A 11 12.31 9.22 -19.28
N ALA A 12 11.72 8.54 -20.25
CA ALA A 12 10.26 8.45 -20.38
C ALA A 12 9.62 7.72 -19.17
N LEU A 13 10.22 6.62 -18.69
CA LEU A 13 9.79 5.93 -17.48
C LEU A 13 9.94 6.80 -16.22
N ALA A 14 11.01 7.58 -16.10
CA ALA A 14 11.20 8.50 -14.96
C ALA A 14 10.19 9.66 -14.96
N ILE A 15 9.79 10.17 -16.14
CA ILE A 15 8.75 11.20 -16.27
C ILE A 15 7.35 10.60 -16.02
N ILE A 16 7.14 9.33 -16.39
CA ILE A 16 5.93 8.58 -16.04
C ILE A 16 5.94 8.21 -14.54
N SER A 17 7.08 8.10 -13.86
CA SER A 17 7.11 7.90 -12.40
C SER A 17 6.78 9.16 -11.59
N LEU A 18 6.67 10.33 -12.24
CA LEU A 18 5.99 11.50 -11.69
C LEU A 18 4.46 11.41 -11.87
N CYS A 19 3.93 10.25 -12.31
CA CYS A 19 2.51 9.94 -12.27
C CYS A 19 2.05 9.99 -10.82
N ALA A 20 1.60 11.18 -10.47
CA ALA A 20 0.49 11.49 -9.62
C ALA A 20 0.40 10.54 -8.40
N GLY A 21 0.73 11.06 -7.21
CA GLY A 21 0.27 10.44 -5.97
C GLY A 21 -1.24 10.64 -5.90
N ALA A 22 -2.00 9.55 -5.85
CA ALA A 22 -3.43 9.53 -5.57
C ALA A 22 -3.47 9.21 -4.10
N TYR A 23 -3.81 10.18 -3.29
CA TYR A 23 -4.08 9.92 -1.89
C TYR A 23 -5.51 10.40 -1.67
N GLU A 24 -6.35 9.48 -1.21
CA GLU A 24 -7.77 9.73 -0.93
C GLU A 24 -8.02 9.69 0.58
N SER A 25 -7.04 10.09 1.41
CA SER A 25 -7.18 9.99 2.86
C SER A 25 -8.30 10.84 3.42
N ASP A 26 -8.76 11.85 2.68
CA ASP A 26 -9.96 12.59 3.04
C ASP A 26 -11.21 11.71 2.99
N LEU A 27 -11.29 10.77 2.05
CA LEU A 27 -12.37 9.80 1.92
C LEU A 27 -12.14 8.57 2.83
N HIS A 28 -11.05 7.83 2.63
CA HIS A 28 -10.80 6.54 3.29
C HIS A 28 -10.60 6.66 4.79
N PHE A 29 -9.93 7.71 5.26
CA PHE A 29 -9.81 7.98 6.68
C PHE A 29 -10.82 9.02 7.16
N GLY A 30 -10.75 10.24 6.63
CA GLY A 30 -11.46 11.39 7.20
C GLY A 30 -12.98 11.24 7.22
N LEU A 31 -13.57 11.00 6.04
CA LEU A 31 -15.01 10.82 5.90
C LEU A 31 -15.46 9.51 6.54
N THR A 32 -14.74 8.40 6.35
CA THR A 32 -15.05 7.11 6.99
C THR A 32 -15.08 7.23 8.52
N TRP A 33 -14.09 7.90 9.12
CA TRP A 33 -14.07 8.12 10.57
C TRP A 33 -15.30 8.92 11.02
N TRP A 34 -15.61 10.01 10.31
CA TRP A 34 -16.77 10.84 10.63
C TRP A 34 -18.08 10.04 10.51
N LEU A 35 -18.25 9.28 9.42
CA LEU A 35 -19.42 8.43 9.20
C LEU A 35 -19.57 7.38 10.31
N ALA A 36 -18.48 6.75 10.74
CA ALA A 36 -18.50 5.80 11.85
C ALA A 36 -18.97 6.49 13.15
N ARG A 37 -18.52 7.71 13.42
CA ARG A 37 -19.02 8.49 14.58
C ARG A 37 -20.50 8.81 14.45
N GLN A 38 -20.98 9.19 13.26
CA GLN A 38 -22.41 9.41 13.03
C GLN A 38 -23.22 8.11 13.12
N ALA A 39 -22.59 6.97 12.84
CA ALA A 39 -23.17 5.65 12.99
C ALA A 39 -23.09 5.18 14.44
N GLY A 40 -22.52 5.96 15.36
CA GLY A 40 -22.51 5.67 16.81
C GLY A 40 -21.27 4.93 17.31
N PHE A 41 -20.37 4.47 16.45
CA PHE A 41 -19.10 3.88 16.90
C PHE A 41 -18.35 4.87 17.78
N ASN A 42 -17.76 4.42 18.89
CA ASN A 42 -16.94 5.29 19.74
C ASN A 42 -15.66 5.75 18.99
N PRO A 43 -14.90 6.76 19.50
CA PRO A 43 -13.71 7.26 18.79
C PRO A 43 -12.65 6.21 18.48
N GLN A 44 -12.47 5.20 19.35
CA GLN A 44 -11.54 4.11 19.12
C GLN A 44 -12.05 3.21 17.99
N GLN A 45 -13.31 2.77 18.03
CA GLN A 45 -13.89 1.94 16.97
C GLN A 45 -13.88 2.65 15.61
N ALA A 46 -14.18 3.94 15.58
CA ALA A 46 -14.09 4.75 14.37
C ALA A 46 -12.64 4.81 13.83
N GLN A 47 -11.64 4.91 14.71
CA GLN A 47 -10.22 4.80 14.32
C GLN A 47 -9.90 3.42 13.74
N GLU A 48 -10.33 2.33 14.38
CA GLU A 48 -9.99 0.99 13.89
C GLU A 48 -10.61 0.70 12.52
N ILE A 49 -11.83 1.19 12.27
CA ILE A 49 -12.51 1.07 10.97
C ILE A 49 -11.83 1.97 9.93
N ALA A 50 -11.74 3.28 10.16
CA ALA A 50 -11.21 4.23 9.20
C ALA A 50 -9.70 4.08 8.97
N GLY A 51 -8.96 3.72 10.02
CA GLY A 51 -7.54 3.44 9.92
C GLY A 51 -7.26 2.21 9.05
N GLN A 52 -8.09 1.17 9.13
CA GLN A 52 -7.92 0.00 8.27
C GLN A 52 -8.44 0.21 6.84
N ASP A 53 -9.45 1.05 6.65
CA ASP A 53 -9.86 1.55 5.32
C ASP A 53 -8.67 2.24 4.64
N GLU A 54 -8.07 3.25 5.30
CA GLU A 54 -6.88 3.95 4.82
C GLU A 54 -5.67 3.03 4.59
N LEU A 55 -5.34 2.15 5.54
CA LEU A 55 -4.18 1.25 5.43
C LEU A 55 -4.27 0.29 4.24
N THR A 56 -5.45 0.12 3.67
CA THR A 56 -5.62 -0.74 2.49
C THR A 56 -4.95 -0.17 1.25
N ASP A 57 -4.87 1.16 1.13
CA ASP A 57 -4.27 1.85 -0.01
C ASP A 57 -2.76 2.08 0.14
N THR A 58 -2.08 1.16 0.84
CA THR A 58 -0.74 1.43 1.34
C THR A 58 0.27 0.31 1.18
N GLY A 59 1.52 0.70 0.90
CA GLY A 59 2.66 -0.21 0.78
C GLY A 59 2.58 -1.05 -0.47
N MET A 60 2.93 -2.34 -0.35
CA MET A 60 2.83 -3.29 -1.47
C MET A 60 1.38 -3.57 -1.92
N LEU A 61 0.37 -3.09 -1.16
CA LEU A 61 -1.03 -3.18 -1.56
C LEU A 61 -1.49 -2.00 -2.41
N ASP A 62 -0.70 -0.93 -2.54
CA ASP A 62 -1.01 0.16 -3.46
C ASP A 62 -1.17 -0.40 -4.88
N ALA A 63 -2.33 -0.11 -5.48
CA ALA A 63 -2.70 -0.53 -6.82
C ALA A 63 -1.61 -0.19 -7.85
N LYS A 64 -0.92 0.94 -7.72
CA LYS A 64 0.12 1.36 -8.67
C LYS A 64 1.32 0.44 -8.62
N HIS A 65 1.77 0.08 -7.42
CA HIS A 65 2.88 -0.85 -7.22
C HIS A 65 2.56 -2.21 -7.82
N ALA A 66 1.39 -2.77 -7.46
CA ALA A 66 0.92 -4.04 -7.98
C ALA A 66 0.78 -4.01 -9.52
N MET A 67 0.29 -2.92 -10.11
CA MET A 67 0.11 -2.85 -11.57
C MET A 67 1.42 -2.63 -12.33
N ILE A 68 2.25 -1.69 -11.90
CA ILE A 68 3.44 -1.31 -12.66
C ILE A 68 4.54 -2.37 -12.49
N TRP A 69 4.86 -2.76 -11.26
CA TRP A 69 6.01 -3.63 -11.00
C TRP A 69 5.66 -5.10 -11.18
N GLU A 70 4.67 -5.59 -10.44
CA GLU A 70 4.31 -7.01 -10.48
C GLU A 70 3.72 -7.37 -11.84
N LEU A 71 2.72 -6.62 -12.30
CA LEU A 71 2.03 -6.97 -13.53
C LEU A 71 2.77 -6.54 -14.80
N CYS A 72 3.22 -5.28 -14.91
CA CYS A 72 3.80 -4.81 -16.17
C CYS A 72 5.28 -5.19 -16.35
N VAL A 73 6.08 -5.18 -15.28
CA VAL A 73 7.52 -5.51 -15.34
C VAL A 73 7.75 -7.01 -15.16
N TRP A 74 7.16 -7.64 -14.13
CA TRP A 74 7.37 -9.06 -13.84
C TRP A 74 6.34 -10.02 -14.44
N GLN A 75 5.23 -9.50 -14.99
CA GLN A 75 4.15 -10.30 -15.56
C GLN A 75 3.47 -11.23 -14.56
N GLU A 76 3.48 -10.87 -13.28
CA GLU A 76 2.80 -11.61 -12.22
C GLU A 76 1.31 -11.27 -12.22
N THR A 77 0.54 -12.16 -12.85
CA THR A 77 -0.89 -11.98 -13.06
C THR A 77 -1.71 -11.95 -11.77
N GLY A 78 -1.16 -12.47 -10.68
CA GLY A 78 -1.79 -12.43 -9.34
C GLY A 78 -2.03 -11.00 -8.85
N ALA A 79 -1.16 -10.06 -9.23
CA ALA A 79 -1.32 -8.65 -8.89
C ALA A 79 -2.60 -8.06 -9.50
N SER A 80 -2.95 -8.45 -10.74
CA SER A 80 -4.20 -8.04 -11.39
C SER A 80 -5.45 -8.51 -10.64
N GLU A 81 -5.44 -9.73 -10.10
CA GLU A 81 -6.54 -10.25 -9.28
C GLU A 81 -6.64 -9.52 -7.94
N MET A 82 -5.50 -9.21 -7.33
CA MET A 82 -5.43 -8.44 -6.09
C MET A 82 -5.97 -7.03 -6.30
N THR A 83 -5.48 -6.30 -7.31
CA THR A 83 -5.94 -4.94 -7.62
C THR A 83 -7.41 -4.90 -8.01
N ARG A 84 -7.94 -5.92 -8.72
CA ARG A 84 -9.39 -6.07 -8.95
C ARG A 84 -10.16 -6.25 -7.63
N ALA A 85 -9.63 -7.11 -6.76
CA ALA A 85 -10.27 -7.40 -5.49
C ALA A 85 -10.25 -6.19 -4.56
N MET A 86 -9.19 -5.39 -4.56
CA MET A 86 -9.01 -4.32 -3.57
C MET A 86 -9.51 -2.96 -4.04
N HIS A 87 -9.35 -2.61 -5.32
CA HIS A 87 -9.64 -1.26 -5.83
C HIS A 87 -10.67 -1.28 -6.98
N PHE A 88 -10.47 -2.15 -7.98
CA PHE A 88 -11.28 -2.18 -9.20
C PHE A 88 -12.32 -3.31 -9.15
N ARG A 89 -13.36 -3.17 -8.30
CA ARG A 89 -14.38 -4.22 -8.04
C ARG A 89 -15.24 -4.59 -9.24
N SER A 90 -14.64 -5.21 -10.25
CA SER A 90 -15.33 -5.79 -11.39
C SER A 90 -15.70 -7.25 -11.12
N LYS A 91 -16.92 -7.62 -11.51
CA LYS A 91 -17.39 -9.00 -11.46
C LYS A 91 -16.58 -9.93 -12.37
N LYS A 92 -16.11 -9.43 -13.52
CA LYS A 92 -15.33 -10.26 -14.45
C LYS A 92 -13.86 -10.18 -14.07
N ALA A 93 -13.29 -11.35 -13.77
CA ALA A 93 -11.89 -11.51 -13.45
C ALA A 93 -11.00 -11.33 -14.70
N PRO A 94 -9.75 -10.85 -14.54
CA PRO A 94 -8.73 -10.95 -15.57
C PRO A 94 -8.35 -12.44 -15.81
N PRO A 95 -7.84 -12.83 -16.99
CA PRO A 95 -7.61 -12.00 -18.16
C PRO A 95 -8.93 -11.67 -18.87
N ALA A 96 -9.23 -10.38 -19.03
CA ALA A 96 -10.38 -9.93 -19.80
C ALA A 96 -10.10 -8.54 -20.39
N GLU A 97 -10.61 -8.28 -21.59
CA GLU A 97 -10.51 -6.93 -22.16
C GLU A 97 -11.30 -5.93 -21.29
N PRO A 98 -10.85 -4.67 -21.15
CA PRO A 98 -11.51 -3.66 -20.32
C PRO A 98 -13.03 -3.54 -20.51
N PRO A 99 -13.57 -3.54 -21.75
CA PRO A 99 -15.03 -3.47 -21.96
C PRO A 99 -15.80 -4.64 -21.35
N ALA A 100 -15.15 -5.79 -21.14
CA ALA A 100 -15.77 -6.96 -20.55
C ALA A 100 -15.68 -6.98 -19.01
N ARG A 101 -14.87 -6.12 -18.40
CA ARG A 101 -14.59 -6.07 -16.96
C ARG A 101 -14.84 -4.68 -16.38
N LEU A 102 -15.97 -4.09 -16.74
CA LEU A 102 -16.41 -2.81 -16.19
C LEU A 102 -16.48 -2.87 -14.65
N VAL A 103 -16.07 -1.79 -14.01
CA VAL A 103 -16.31 -1.53 -12.59
C VAL A 103 -17.63 -0.79 -12.48
N THR A 104 -18.48 -1.22 -11.55
CA THR A 104 -19.81 -0.65 -11.35
C THR A 104 -20.00 -0.35 -9.87
N GLU A 105 -20.32 0.89 -9.53
CA GLU A 105 -20.40 1.36 -8.14
C GLU A 105 -21.46 0.64 -7.30
N ASP A 106 -22.63 0.34 -7.90
CA ASP A 106 -23.78 -0.27 -7.22
C ASP A 106 -23.84 -1.79 -7.37
N ALA A 107 -22.78 -2.43 -7.86
CA ALA A 107 -22.79 -3.88 -7.96
C ALA A 107 -22.77 -4.54 -6.58
N VAL A 108 -23.58 -5.59 -6.44
CA VAL A 108 -23.53 -6.53 -5.31
C VAL A 108 -22.08 -7.01 -5.05
N TYR A 109 -21.28 -7.15 -6.10
CA TYR A 109 -19.86 -7.53 -5.97
C TYR A 109 -19.00 -6.48 -5.25
N ALA A 110 -19.25 -5.19 -5.45
CA ALA A 110 -18.51 -4.12 -4.77
C ALA A 110 -18.80 -4.12 -3.25
N GLU A 111 -20.03 -4.46 -2.85
CA GLU A 111 -20.43 -4.57 -1.44
C GLU A 111 -20.13 -5.93 -0.81
N ALA A 112 -19.82 -6.95 -1.61
CA ALA A 112 -19.82 -8.36 -1.17
C ALA A 112 -18.89 -8.61 0.03
N GLN A 113 -17.70 -8.01 0.02
CA GLN A 113 -16.75 -8.18 1.12
C GLN A 113 -17.23 -7.50 2.42
N ALA A 114 -17.78 -6.29 2.34
CA ALA A 114 -18.33 -5.64 3.52
C ALA A 114 -19.50 -6.46 4.10
N ARG A 115 -20.38 -6.96 3.21
CA ARG A 115 -21.50 -7.83 3.58
C ARG A 115 -21.07 -9.18 4.14
N SER A 116 -19.97 -9.77 3.67
CA SER A 116 -19.45 -11.00 4.25
C SER A 116 -18.93 -10.79 5.66
N ILE A 117 -18.37 -9.62 5.99
CA ILE A 117 -17.96 -9.29 7.36
C ILE A 117 -19.18 -9.00 8.24
N ILE A 118 -20.21 -8.32 7.74
CA ILE A 118 -21.45 -8.01 8.48
C ILE A 118 -22.17 -9.28 8.99
N VAL A 119 -22.04 -10.42 8.31
CA VAL A 119 -22.67 -11.67 8.76
C VAL A 119 -21.80 -12.49 9.71
N THR A 120 -20.58 -12.05 9.99
CA THR A 120 -19.71 -12.72 10.98
C THR A 120 -20.15 -12.40 12.41
N PRO A 121 -19.87 -13.27 13.40
CA PRO A 121 -20.09 -12.92 14.80
C PRO A 121 -19.00 -11.95 15.33
N ASP A 122 -19.20 -11.44 16.55
CA ASP A 122 -18.18 -10.73 17.34
C ASP A 122 -17.72 -9.38 16.73
N HIS A 123 -18.68 -8.52 16.37
CA HIS A 123 -18.39 -7.19 15.83
C HIS A 123 -17.76 -6.22 16.85
N ASP A 124 -17.87 -6.51 18.14
CA ASP A 124 -17.16 -5.76 19.19
C ASP A 124 -15.64 -6.03 19.19
N ASN A 125 -15.19 -7.09 18.50
CA ASN A 125 -13.79 -7.41 18.32
C ASN A 125 -13.08 -6.42 17.38
N VAL A 126 -11.92 -5.92 17.83
CA VAL A 126 -11.08 -5.00 17.05
C VAL A 126 -10.65 -5.61 15.71
N LYS A 127 -10.37 -6.92 15.64
CA LYS A 127 -9.99 -7.58 14.37
C LYS A 127 -11.15 -7.56 13.36
N THR A 128 -12.37 -7.76 13.84
CA THR A 128 -13.57 -7.72 12.99
C THR A 128 -13.86 -6.30 12.52
N GLN A 129 -13.71 -5.29 13.38
CA GLN A 129 -13.82 -3.87 13.02
C GLN A 129 -12.81 -3.45 11.96
N ARG A 130 -11.54 -3.87 12.11
CA ARG A 130 -10.50 -3.65 11.09
C ARG A 130 -10.86 -4.33 9.77
N SER A 131 -11.23 -5.62 9.83
CA SER A 131 -11.63 -6.38 8.64
C SER A 131 -12.80 -5.71 7.90
N PHE A 132 -13.73 -5.11 8.64
CA PHE A 132 -14.81 -4.31 8.08
C PHE A 132 -14.29 -3.02 7.42
N GLY A 133 -13.39 -2.27 8.07
CA GLY A 133 -12.73 -1.10 7.49
C GLY A 133 -12.03 -1.41 6.17
N GLN A 134 -11.22 -2.46 6.12
CA GLN A 134 -10.60 -2.94 4.89
C GLN A 134 -11.63 -3.30 3.80
N ALA A 135 -12.74 -3.90 4.19
CA ALA A 135 -13.78 -4.29 3.25
C ALA A 135 -14.53 -3.09 2.65
N LEU A 136 -14.60 -1.96 3.38
CA LEU A 136 -15.16 -0.70 2.90
C LEU A 136 -14.30 -0.08 1.78
N HIS A 137 -12.97 -0.17 1.89
CA HIS A 137 -12.03 0.43 0.94
C HIS A 137 -12.39 0.12 -0.52
N GLY A 138 -12.40 -1.16 -0.91
CA GLY A 138 -12.71 -1.49 -2.31
C GLY A 138 -14.12 -1.13 -2.78
N ARG A 139 -15.08 -0.93 -1.86
CA ARG A 139 -16.40 -0.38 -2.21
C ARG A 139 -16.32 1.13 -2.47
N GLN A 140 -15.48 1.84 -1.72
CA GLN A 140 -15.23 3.27 -1.92
C GLN A 140 -14.47 3.48 -3.23
N ASP A 141 -13.44 2.68 -3.52
CA ASP A 141 -12.69 2.74 -4.77
C ASP A 141 -13.54 2.40 -6.00
N ALA A 142 -14.52 1.50 -5.85
CA ALA A 142 -15.47 1.21 -6.92
C ALA A 142 -16.24 2.47 -7.39
N TYR A 143 -16.35 3.51 -6.56
CA TYR A 143 -16.90 4.81 -6.95
C TYR A 143 -15.93 5.59 -7.85
N SER A 144 -14.66 5.72 -7.44
CA SER A 144 -13.62 6.44 -8.18
C SER A 144 -13.35 5.75 -9.52
N HIS A 145 -13.31 4.42 -9.52
CA HIS A 145 -12.96 3.63 -10.70
C HIS A 145 -14.15 3.10 -11.52
N ALA A 146 -15.40 3.49 -11.20
CA ALA A 146 -16.57 3.05 -11.95
C ALA A 146 -16.41 3.39 -13.44
N GLY A 147 -16.55 2.39 -14.31
CA GLY A 147 -16.37 2.54 -15.76
C GLY A 147 -15.44 1.48 -16.36
N GLN A 148 -14.96 1.80 -17.56
CA GLN A 148 -13.99 1.00 -18.29
C GLN A 148 -12.59 1.51 -18.03
N SER A 149 -11.67 0.67 -17.56
CA SER A 149 -10.26 1.04 -17.44
C SER A 149 -9.70 1.54 -18.78
N ASP A 150 -8.94 2.63 -18.71
CA ASP A 150 -8.11 3.11 -19.80
C ASP A 150 -6.99 2.11 -20.10
N THR A 151 -6.55 2.06 -21.35
CA THR A 151 -5.48 1.14 -21.73
C THR A 151 -4.54 1.76 -22.73
N PHE A 152 -3.25 1.69 -22.41
CA PHE A 152 -2.17 2.13 -23.29
C PHE A 152 -0.92 1.25 -23.13
N TRP A 153 -0.27 1.09 -24.29
CA TRP A 153 1.05 0.63 -24.73
C TRP A 153 1.94 -0.30 -23.86
N PRO A 154 2.65 -1.26 -24.50
CA PRO A 154 3.63 -2.17 -23.89
C PRO A 154 4.57 -1.56 -22.83
N PRO A 155 4.96 -2.33 -21.80
CA PRO A 155 4.89 -3.80 -21.71
C PRO A 155 3.63 -4.39 -21.05
N CYS A 156 2.72 -3.57 -20.53
CA CYS A 156 1.54 -4.05 -19.81
C CYS A 156 0.57 -4.81 -20.73
N GLN A 157 0.18 -6.03 -20.34
CA GLN A 157 -0.88 -6.76 -21.05
C GLN A 157 -2.25 -6.21 -20.69
N THR A 158 -2.95 -5.65 -21.69
CA THR A 158 -4.27 -5.01 -21.58
C THR A 158 -5.33 -5.83 -20.84
N LYS A 159 -5.29 -7.16 -20.98
CA LYS A 159 -6.25 -8.07 -20.35
C LYS A 159 -6.13 -8.16 -18.83
N TRP A 160 -5.02 -7.66 -18.28
CA TRP A 160 -4.69 -7.71 -16.87
C TRP A 160 -4.60 -6.32 -16.21
N LEU A 161 -4.45 -5.26 -17.00
CA LEU A 161 -4.17 -3.93 -16.47
C LEU A 161 -5.42 -3.23 -15.89
N TRP A 162 -5.32 -2.67 -14.69
CA TRP A 162 -6.36 -1.80 -14.12
C TRP A 162 -5.87 -0.35 -14.05
N THR A 163 -6.73 0.58 -14.42
CA THR A 163 -6.45 2.02 -14.45
C THR A 163 -7.76 2.81 -14.29
N HIS A 164 -7.66 4.10 -13.95
CA HIS A 164 -8.81 4.99 -13.96
C HIS A 164 -9.46 5.03 -15.36
N PRO A 165 -10.79 5.19 -15.42
CA PRO A 165 -11.50 5.32 -16.68
C PRO A 165 -11.20 6.64 -17.39
N VAL A 166 -11.20 6.65 -18.73
CA VAL A 166 -11.03 7.87 -19.55
C VAL A 166 -12.31 8.68 -19.56
N ASP A 167 -13.39 8.01 -19.98
CA ASP A 167 -14.72 8.57 -20.14
C ASP A 167 -15.75 7.62 -19.55
N THR A 168 -16.67 8.17 -18.77
CA THR A 168 -17.87 7.48 -18.30
C THR A 168 -19.09 8.23 -18.82
N SER A 169 -20.30 7.64 -18.71
CA SER A 169 -21.55 8.39 -18.91
C SER A 169 -21.64 9.65 -18.04
N ASP A 170 -20.83 9.70 -16.98
CA ASP A 170 -20.85 10.72 -15.93
C ASP A 170 -19.73 11.77 -16.13
N GLY A 171 -19.00 11.71 -17.24
CA GLY A 171 -17.99 12.71 -17.65
C GLY A 171 -16.56 12.17 -17.79
N ASP A 172 -15.66 13.09 -18.16
CA ASP A 172 -14.21 12.84 -18.29
C ASP A 172 -13.60 12.60 -16.91
N LYS A 173 -13.05 11.40 -16.72
CA LYS A 173 -12.40 10.93 -15.50
C LYS A 173 -10.87 10.96 -15.61
N GLY A 174 -10.35 11.38 -16.77
CA GLY A 174 -8.94 11.70 -17.01
C GLY A 174 -8.04 10.52 -17.36
N GLY A 175 -8.54 9.28 -17.31
CA GLY A 175 -7.78 8.09 -17.71
C GLY A 175 -6.60 7.78 -16.79
N MET A 176 -5.70 6.92 -17.25
CA MET A 176 -4.64 6.36 -16.38
C MET A 176 -3.63 7.37 -15.83
N PHE A 177 -3.53 8.56 -16.44
CA PHE A 177 -2.56 9.59 -16.09
C PHE A 177 -3.16 10.71 -15.22
N SER A 178 -4.34 10.48 -14.65
CA SER A 178 -5.11 11.49 -13.92
C SER A 178 -5.75 10.93 -12.66
N HIS A 179 -5.71 11.71 -11.59
CA HIS A 179 -6.47 11.46 -10.34
C HIS A 179 -7.79 12.21 -10.29
N LYS A 180 -8.27 12.69 -11.42
CA LYS A 180 -9.57 13.35 -11.48
C LYS A 180 -10.69 12.41 -11.01
N ALA A 181 -10.55 11.11 -11.27
CA ALA A 181 -11.47 10.08 -10.80
C ALA A 181 -11.60 10.01 -9.27
N ASP A 182 -10.50 10.31 -8.58
CA ASP A 182 -10.29 10.17 -7.13
C ASP A 182 -10.74 11.43 -6.36
N GLN A 183 -10.91 12.53 -7.09
CA GLN A 183 -11.33 13.81 -6.54
C GLN A 183 -12.83 13.82 -6.29
N THR A 184 -13.19 13.71 -5.00
CA THR A 184 -14.57 13.77 -4.49
C THR A 184 -15.42 14.93 -5.03
N PHE A 185 -14.81 16.09 -5.35
CA PHE A 185 -15.51 17.27 -5.88
C PHE A 185 -15.84 17.24 -7.37
N THR A 186 -15.28 16.30 -8.12
CA THR A 186 -15.56 16.20 -9.56
C THR A 186 -16.99 15.73 -9.84
N ASP A 187 -17.58 14.99 -8.89
CA ASP A 187 -18.98 14.60 -8.89
C ASP A 187 -19.51 14.52 -7.44
N ALA A 188 -19.89 15.67 -6.89
CA ALA A 188 -20.28 15.78 -5.49
C ALA A 188 -21.56 14.98 -5.15
N ASP A 189 -22.48 14.83 -6.10
CA ASP A 189 -23.71 14.07 -5.88
C ASP A 189 -23.40 12.57 -5.84
N LYS A 190 -22.53 12.08 -6.71
CA LYS A 190 -22.06 10.68 -6.69
C LYS A 190 -21.23 10.39 -5.43
N CYS A 191 -20.32 11.28 -5.05
CA CYS A 191 -19.59 11.21 -3.76
C CYS A 191 -20.57 11.14 -2.57
N THR A 192 -21.64 11.95 -2.59
CA THR A 192 -22.66 11.94 -1.53
C THR A 192 -23.39 10.61 -1.47
N ARG A 193 -23.77 10.02 -2.61
CA ARG A 193 -24.39 8.68 -2.65
C ARG A 193 -23.45 7.61 -2.12
N ALA A 194 -22.18 7.64 -2.51
CA ALA A 194 -21.17 6.70 -2.05
C ALA A 194 -21.00 6.76 -0.52
N ALA A 195 -20.83 7.96 0.04
CA ALA A 195 -20.69 8.17 1.49
C ALA A 195 -21.92 7.69 2.27
N LEU A 196 -23.13 8.00 1.78
CA LEU A 196 -24.37 7.54 2.41
C LEU A 196 -24.52 6.02 2.34
N LYS A 197 -24.00 5.37 1.30
CA LYS A 197 -24.01 3.91 1.20
C LYS A 197 -23.00 3.26 2.15
N THR A 198 -21.81 3.86 2.31
CA THR A 198 -20.86 3.47 3.36
C THR A 198 -21.50 3.58 4.74
N TYR A 199 -22.27 4.64 4.98
CA TYR A 199 -23.05 4.80 6.21
C TYR A 199 -24.06 3.68 6.43
N ASP A 200 -24.81 3.28 5.40
CA ASP A 200 -25.76 2.17 5.51
C ASP A 200 -25.06 0.85 5.88
N LEU A 201 -23.92 0.55 5.27
CA LEU A 201 -23.12 -0.63 5.64
C LEU A 201 -22.64 -0.57 7.09
N MET A 202 -22.26 0.61 7.59
CA MET A 202 -21.91 0.81 8.99
C MET A 202 -23.10 0.58 9.92
N LEU A 203 -24.31 0.98 9.53
CA LEU A 203 -25.54 0.71 10.28
C LEU A 203 -25.84 -0.79 10.34
N GLU A 204 -25.68 -1.50 9.22
CA GLU A 204 -25.84 -2.96 9.18
C GLU A 204 -24.78 -3.65 10.06
N PHE A 205 -23.51 -3.26 9.96
CA PHE A 205 -22.42 -3.81 10.77
C PHE A 205 -22.66 -3.58 12.26
N ARG A 206 -23.08 -2.39 12.70
CA ARG A 206 -23.30 -2.16 14.13
C ARG A 206 -24.54 -2.84 14.72
N ALA A 207 -25.45 -3.40 13.91
CA ALA A 207 -26.76 -3.85 14.38
C ALA A 207 -26.67 -4.95 15.45
N THR A 208 -25.58 -5.72 15.46
CA THR A 208 -25.32 -6.79 16.44
C THR A 208 -24.46 -6.33 17.62
N MET A 209 -23.98 -5.08 17.62
CA MET A 209 -23.09 -4.53 18.65
C MET A 209 -23.87 -3.87 19.78
N SER A 210 -23.31 -3.91 20.99
CA SER A 210 -23.86 -3.22 22.16
C SER A 210 -23.32 -1.80 22.28
N LEU A 211 -23.73 -0.91 21.37
CA LEU A 211 -23.33 0.51 21.39
C LEU A 211 -24.33 1.37 22.15
N SER A 212 -23.85 2.24 23.03
CA SER A 212 -24.68 3.15 23.86
C SER A 212 -25.23 4.35 23.10
N SER A 213 -24.69 4.64 21.92
CA SER A 213 -25.04 5.80 21.09
C SER A 213 -26.11 5.44 20.05
N THR A 214 -27.06 6.35 19.87
CA THR A 214 -28.04 6.25 18.78
C THR A 214 -27.41 6.77 17.48
N PRO A 215 -27.50 6.04 16.35
CA PRO A 215 -27.02 6.53 15.08
C PRO A 215 -27.86 7.74 14.62
N LYS A 216 -27.22 8.70 13.95
CA LYS A 216 -27.94 9.85 13.41
C LYS A 216 -28.86 9.45 12.25
N PRO A 217 -30.03 10.09 12.10
CA PRO A 217 -30.87 9.89 10.92
C PRO A 217 -30.11 10.26 9.64
N ARG A 218 -30.23 9.42 8.59
CA ARG A 218 -29.59 9.63 7.27
C ARG A 218 -29.82 11.04 6.70
N GLY A 219 -31.01 11.60 6.87
CA GLY A 219 -31.35 12.94 6.38
C GLY A 219 -30.49 14.06 6.97
N GLU A 220 -30.02 13.90 8.23
CA GLU A 220 -29.16 14.88 8.89
C GLU A 220 -27.73 14.87 8.36
N LEU A 221 -27.31 13.79 7.69
CA LEU A 221 -25.94 13.62 7.19
C LEU A 221 -25.76 14.19 5.79
N THR A 222 -26.84 14.36 5.05
CA THR A 222 -26.79 14.72 3.62
C THR A 222 -26.09 16.07 3.41
N THR A 223 -26.43 17.08 4.22
CA THR A 223 -25.83 18.42 4.08
C THR A 223 -24.33 18.44 4.44
N PRO A 224 -23.87 17.91 5.60
CA PRO A 224 -22.44 17.82 5.89
C PRO A 224 -21.65 17.03 4.85
N ILE A 225 -22.16 15.87 4.40
CA ILE A 225 -21.52 15.06 3.37
C ILE A 225 -21.39 15.83 2.06
N ARG A 226 -22.46 16.52 1.63
CA ARG A 226 -22.42 17.28 0.38
C ARG A 226 -21.39 18.41 0.44
N LYS A 227 -21.27 19.10 1.58
CA LYS A 227 -20.20 20.09 1.80
C LYS A 227 -18.80 19.47 1.71
N PHE A 228 -18.61 18.28 2.28
CA PHE A 228 -17.35 17.55 2.13
C PHE A 228 -17.06 17.25 0.66
N CYS A 229 -18.04 16.72 -0.05
CA CYS A 229 -17.89 16.35 -1.45
C CYS A 229 -17.65 17.59 -2.34
N GLU A 230 -18.24 18.74 -2.03
CA GLU A 230 -18.06 19.98 -2.81
C GLU A 230 -16.71 20.68 -2.56
N ALA A 231 -15.97 20.33 -1.50
CA ALA A 231 -14.69 20.93 -1.16
C ALA A 231 -13.59 20.53 -2.16
N LYS A 232 -12.97 21.53 -2.81
CA LYS A 232 -12.06 21.36 -3.95
C LYS A 232 -10.59 21.45 -3.58
N THR A 233 -10.29 21.95 -2.38
CA THR A 233 -8.92 22.21 -1.93
C THR A 233 -8.65 21.58 -0.57
N LYS A 234 -7.37 21.36 -0.27
CA LYS A 234 -6.92 20.90 1.06
C LYS A 234 -7.36 21.85 2.17
N VAL A 235 -7.33 23.18 1.92
CA VAL A 235 -7.85 24.17 2.87
C VAL A 235 -9.33 23.93 3.20
N GLU A 236 -10.17 23.74 2.18
CA GLU A 236 -11.61 23.52 2.39
C GLU A 236 -11.88 22.19 3.10
N LYS A 237 -11.16 21.12 2.75
CA LYS A 237 -11.25 19.82 3.44
C LYS A 237 -10.81 19.90 4.89
N ALA A 238 -9.66 20.54 5.17
CA ALA A 238 -9.18 20.75 6.53
C ALA A 238 -10.18 21.56 7.38
N GLN A 239 -10.83 22.57 6.77
CA GLN A 239 -11.87 23.34 7.43
C GLN A 239 -13.11 22.48 7.72
N TRP A 240 -13.54 21.65 6.77
CA TRP A 240 -14.63 20.70 6.98
C TRP A 240 -14.31 19.72 8.14
N PHE A 241 -13.10 19.14 8.16
CA PHE A 241 -12.68 18.26 9.26
C PHE A 241 -12.70 18.95 10.61
N LYS A 242 -12.30 20.22 10.66
CA LYS A 242 -12.36 21.02 11.89
C LYS A 242 -13.81 21.25 12.34
N ASP A 243 -14.68 21.65 11.42
CA ASP A 243 -16.09 21.95 11.73
C ASP A 243 -16.85 20.72 12.19
N GLU A 244 -16.54 19.56 11.59
CA GLU A 244 -17.13 18.27 11.90
C GLU A 244 -16.38 17.47 12.97
N GLN A 245 -15.37 18.08 13.60
CA GLN A 245 -14.57 17.53 14.71
C GLN A 245 -13.87 16.19 14.36
N VAL A 246 -13.44 16.04 13.12
CA VAL A 246 -12.60 14.92 12.68
C VAL A 246 -11.17 15.16 13.16
N PRO A 247 -10.55 14.18 13.85
CA PRO A 247 -9.19 14.32 14.35
C PRO A 247 -8.20 14.41 13.20
N GLN A 248 -7.06 15.06 13.42
CA GLN A 248 -5.95 15.12 12.46
C GLN A 248 -6.29 15.77 11.10
N GLY A 249 -7.30 16.66 11.04
CA GLY A 249 -7.78 17.25 9.78
C GLY A 249 -6.70 17.86 8.86
N GLU A 250 -5.65 18.48 9.42
CA GLU A 250 -4.54 18.99 8.59
C GLU A 250 -3.65 17.89 8.02
N ALA A 251 -3.40 16.82 8.78
CA ALA A 251 -2.64 15.67 8.31
C ALA A 251 -3.40 14.92 7.22
N ILE A 252 -4.71 14.75 7.42
CA ILE A 252 -5.61 14.13 6.43
C ILE A 252 -5.59 14.96 5.15
N ALA A 253 -5.84 16.27 5.24
CA ALA A 253 -5.86 17.12 4.05
C ALA A 253 -4.52 17.13 3.30
N ARG A 254 -3.38 17.08 4.03
CA ARG A 254 -2.05 16.96 3.44
C ARG A 254 -1.93 15.71 2.57
N ASN A 255 -2.47 14.58 3.02
CA ASN A 255 -2.43 13.30 2.33
C ASN A 255 -3.57 13.18 1.31
N THR A 256 -3.72 14.21 0.47
CA THR A 256 -4.64 14.17 -0.67
C THR A 256 -4.01 14.73 -1.93
N SER A 257 -4.57 14.34 -3.08
CA SER A 257 -4.17 14.86 -4.40
C SER A 257 -4.83 16.20 -4.76
N LEU A 258 -5.54 16.81 -3.82
CA LEU A 258 -6.19 18.10 -4.02
C LEU A 258 -5.15 19.23 -4.10
N ALA A 259 -5.50 20.30 -4.78
CA ALA A 259 -4.72 21.53 -4.71
C ALA A 259 -4.75 22.09 -3.28
N ASP A 260 -3.63 22.66 -2.84
CA ASP A 260 -3.49 23.21 -1.49
C ASP A 260 -4.55 24.30 -1.20
N GLY A 261 -4.82 25.18 -2.15
CA GLY A 261 -5.77 26.29 -2.01
C GLY A 261 -5.09 27.56 -1.48
N GLY A 262 -5.70 28.22 -0.49
CA GLY A 262 -5.23 29.51 0.04
C GLY A 262 -3.95 29.46 0.92
N ARG A 263 -3.42 28.27 1.24
CA ARG A 263 -2.17 28.09 2.01
C ARG A 263 -1.54 26.74 1.72
N SER A 264 -0.22 26.64 1.91
CA SER A 264 0.56 25.41 1.75
C SER A 264 0.32 24.39 2.87
N PHE A 265 0.35 23.10 2.53
CA PHE A 265 0.32 21.97 3.48
C PHE A 265 1.68 21.27 3.63
N SER A 266 2.77 21.81 3.06
CA SER A 266 4.10 21.19 3.14
C SER A 266 4.63 21.01 4.58
N GLY A 267 4.18 21.84 5.52
CA GLY A 267 4.53 21.76 6.95
C GLY A 267 3.47 21.07 7.83
N ALA A 268 2.39 20.57 7.25
CA ALA A 268 1.32 19.91 8.03
C ALA A 268 1.83 18.60 8.65
N PRO A 269 1.30 18.19 9.82
CA PRO A 269 1.67 16.93 10.45
C PRO A 269 1.38 15.73 9.54
N ARG A 270 2.01 14.59 9.83
CA ARG A 270 1.68 13.32 9.17
C ARG A 270 0.51 12.63 9.89
N MET A 271 -0.21 11.76 9.18
CA MET A 271 -1.33 11.02 9.76
C MET A 271 -0.85 9.94 10.73
N ASP A 272 -1.55 9.78 11.85
CA ASP A 272 -1.39 8.71 12.82
C ASP A 272 -2.49 7.66 12.62
N LEU A 273 -2.10 6.51 12.08
CA LEU A 273 -2.96 5.34 11.84
C LEU A 273 -2.78 4.24 12.90
N ARG A 274 -2.04 4.51 13.98
CA ARG A 274 -1.86 3.52 15.05
C ARG A 274 -3.20 3.19 15.72
N PRO A 275 -3.32 2.00 16.32
CA PRO A 275 -4.50 1.63 17.08
C PRO A 275 -4.77 2.60 18.24
N GLY A 276 -6.05 2.86 18.52
CA GLY A 276 -6.48 3.78 19.58
C GLY A 276 -6.74 5.23 19.13
N PRO A 277 -7.48 6.02 19.92
CA PRO A 277 -7.89 7.36 19.51
C PRO A 277 -6.67 8.28 19.28
N PRO A 278 -6.66 9.08 18.20
CA PRO A 278 -5.58 10.03 17.97
C PRO A 278 -5.48 11.02 19.13
N SER A 279 -4.33 11.10 19.77
CA SER A 279 -4.14 12.03 20.89
C SER A 279 -4.06 13.48 20.38
N ALA A 280 -4.97 14.34 20.84
CA ALA A 280 -4.90 15.78 20.62
C ALA A 280 -3.62 16.43 21.21
N ASN A 281 -2.94 15.72 22.13
CA ASN A 281 -1.71 16.10 22.80
C ASN A 281 -0.52 15.20 22.41
N ALA A 282 -0.52 14.58 21.22
CA ALA A 282 0.69 13.98 20.64
C ALA A 282 1.68 15.10 20.24
N VAL A 283 2.13 15.85 21.23
CA VAL A 283 3.20 16.84 21.18
C VAL A 283 4.45 16.12 20.72
N GLN A 284 4.86 16.32 19.45
CA GLN A 284 6.25 16.22 18.95
C GLN A 284 7.16 15.16 19.61
N SER A 285 6.62 14.01 20.00
CA SER A 285 7.32 13.06 20.85
C SER A 285 8.06 12.13 19.93
N ARG A 286 9.27 12.52 19.50
CA ARG A 286 10.26 11.69 18.78
C ARG A 286 9.60 10.51 18.08
N ILE A 287 8.76 10.80 17.10
CA ILE A 287 8.15 9.78 16.27
C ILE A 287 9.22 9.54 15.21
N PRO A 288 9.94 8.39 15.22
CA PRO A 288 10.87 8.11 14.14
C PRO A 288 10.24 8.33 12.76
N GLU A 289 11.02 8.80 11.81
CA GLU A 289 10.57 9.19 10.46
C GLU A 289 9.87 8.07 9.67
N TYR A 290 10.06 6.80 10.09
CA TYR A 290 9.43 5.60 9.55
C TYR A 290 8.08 5.23 10.22
N GLU A 291 7.64 5.94 11.29
CA GLU A 291 6.29 5.79 11.92
C GLU A 291 5.25 6.74 11.35
N GLN A 292 5.66 7.42 10.31
CA GLN A 292 5.17 8.69 9.85
C GLN A 292 4.84 8.38 8.39
N GLN A 293 3.68 7.76 8.12
CA GLN A 293 3.37 6.94 6.91
C GLN A 293 4.33 7.08 5.72
N GLU A 294 4.99 5.97 5.38
CA GLU A 294 4.85 5.25 4.10
C GLU A 294 4.50 3.78 4.47
N PRO A 295 3.43 3.15 3.94
CA PRO A 295 2.54 2.42 4.83
C PRO A 295 2.38 0.90 4.51
N GLY A 296 1.72 0.13 5.39
CA GLY A 296 1.40 -1.29 5.17
C GLY A 296 0.72 -2.01 6.37
N TRP A 297 -0.05 -3.07 6.09
CA TRP A 297 -0.64 -4.21 6.91
C TRP A 297 -2.17 -4.27 6.69
N LEU A 298 -2.88 -5.36 6.32
CA LEU A 298 -2.68 -6.80 6.02
C LEU A 298 -3.74 -7.21 4.97
N PRO A 299 -3.56 -8.29 4.18
CA PRO A 299 -4.63 -8.83 3.34
C PRO A 299 -5.63 -9.73 4.13
N PRO A 300 -6.91 -9.81 3.70
CA PRO A 300 -7.93 -10.70 4.26
C PRO A 300 -7.68 -12.17 3.88
N ILE A 301 -8.22 -13.13 4.65
CA ILE A 301 -7.99 -14.59 4.57
C ILE A 301 -8.04 -15.20 3.15
N GLU A 302 -8.91 -14.73 2.24
CA GLU A 302 -8.94 -15.22 0.84
C GLU A 302 -7.80 -14.67 -0.02
N ILE A 303 -7.33 -13.46 0.26
CA ILE A 303 -6.09 -12.92 -0.32
C ILE A 303 -4.89 -13.57 0.36
N ASP A 304 -5.01 -13.92 1.64
CA ASP A 304 -4.02 -14.73 2.35
C ASP A 304 -3.86 -16.09 1.66
N GLU A 305 -4.94 -16.79 1.31
CA GLU A 305 -4.84 -18.05 0.55
C GLU A 305 -4.34 -17.88 -0.89
N LYS A 306 -4.63 -16.76 -1.55
CA LYS A 306 -4.12 -16.50 -2.92
C LYS A 306 -2.67 -16.07 -2.95
N VAL A 307 -2.22 -15.27 -1.99
CA VAL A 307 -0.81 -14.90 -1.84
C VAL A 307 -0.01 -16.07 -1.27
N LYS A 308 -0.60 -16.88 -0.37
CA LYS A 308 -0.09 -18.21 -0.02
C LYS A 308 0.04 -19.06 -1.28
N GLY A 309 -0.99 -19.21 -2.10
CA GLY A 309 -0.94 -19.99 -3.34
C GLY A 309 0.07 -19.47 -4.37
N PHE A 310 0.33 -18.17 -4.37
CA PHE A 310 1.38 -17.53 -5.18
C PHE A 310 2.78 -17.84 -4.66
N LEU A 311 3.03 -17.64 -3.36
CA LEU A 311 4.31 -17.91 -2.68
C LEU A 311 4.60 -19.42 -2.55
N MET A 312 3.56 -20.25 -2.56
CA MET A 312 3.60 -21.71 -2.47
C MET A 312 3.54 -22.39 -3.84
N ARG A 313 3.73 -21.66 -4.95
CA ARG A 313 3.98 -22.30 -6.25
C ARG A 313 5.19 -23.24 -6.07
N PRO A 314 5.14 -24.50 -6.55
CA PRO A 314 6.27 -25.44 -6.45
C PRO A 314 7.57 -24.88 -7.04
N GLU A 315 7.45 -23.92 -7.94
CA GLU A 315 8.54 -23.18 -8.57
C GLU A 315 9.28 -22.22 -7.62
N LEU A 316 8.71 -21.86 -6.46
CA LEU A 316 9.22 -20.91 -5.46
C LEU A 316 9.57 -21.56 -4.11
N GLY A 317 9.56 -22.88 -4.01
CA GLY A 317 10.04 -23.59 -2.81
C GLY A 317 11.48 -23.23 -2.50
N SER A 318 11.80 -23.03 -1.21
CA SER A 318 13.18 -22.82 -0.78
C SER A 318 13.73 -24.09 -0.17
N THR A 319 14.82 -24.61 -0.74
CA THR A 319 15.60 -25.67 -0.09
C THR A 319 16.18 -25.15 1.24
N PRO A 320 16.40 -26.03 2.25
CA PRO A 320 17.12 -25.67 3.47
C PRO A 320 18.47 -24.98 3.20
N GLU A 321 19.12 -25.35 2.10
CA GLU A 321 20.34 -24.76 1.59
C GLU A 321 20.14 -23.30 1.17
N ALA A 322 19.13 -23.00 0.36
CA ALA A 322 18.78 -21.63 -0.05
C ALA A 322 18.41 -20.74 1.15
N VAL A 323 17.68 -21.30 2.11
CA VAL A 323 17.36 -20.66 3.39
C VAL A 323 18.63 -20.32 4.18
N GLY A 324 19.50 -21.32 4.37
CA GLY A 324 20.75 -21.16 5.12
C GLY A 324 21.73 -20.19 4.46
N TYR A 325 21.77 -20.15 3.13
CA TYR A 325 22.53 -19.18 2.36
C TYR A 325 22.05 -17.75 2.63
N SER A 326 20.73 -17.52 2.49
CA SER A 326 20.13 -16.20 2.60
C SER A 326 20.28 -15.60 4.00
N GLN A 327 20.07 -16.41 5.04
CA GLN A 327 20.30 -15.98 6.43
C GLN A 327 21.74 -15.54 6.66
N GLN A 328 22.71 -16.32 6.15
CA GLN A 328 24.12 -16.00 6.29
C GLN A 328 24.51 -14.74 5.51
N PHE A 329 23.94 -14.54 4.32
CA PHE A 329 24.14 -13.33 3.52
C PHE A 329 23.61 -12.09 4.26
N LEU A 330 22.35 -12.12 4.71
CA LEU A 330 21.72 -11.00 5.42
C LEU A 330 22.50 -10.67 6.69
N LYS A 331 22.89 -11.69 7.46
CA LYS A 331 23.76 -11.55 8.62
C LYS A 331 25.06 -10.82 8.28
N ALA A 332 25.74 -11.25 7.22
CA ALA A 332 26.99 -10.64 6.80
C ALA A 332 26.79 -9.20 6.33
N TRP A 333 25.80 -8.96 5.48
CA TRP A 333 25.49 -7.65 4.92
C TRP A 333 25.20 -6.61 6.01
N LEU A 334 24.42 -6.98 7.02
CA LEU A 334 23.91 -6.04 8.01
C LEU A 334 24.84 -5.82 9.20
N THR A 335 25.70 -6.79 9.52
CA THR A 335 26.58 -6.74 10.71
C THR A 335 28.04 -6.40 10.38
N THR A 336 28.52 -6.65 9.15
CA THR A 336 29.90 -6.31 8.78
C THR A 336 30.10 -4.81 8.77
N PRO A 337 31.18 -4.23 9.33
CA PRO A 337 31.44 -2.79 9.18
C PRO A 337 31.45 -2.34 7.70
N PRO A 338 30.93 -1.16 7.32
CA PRO A 338 30.84 -0.70 5.93
C PRO A 338 32.15 -0.80 5.16
N GLU A 339 33.25 -0.38 5.78
CA GLU A 339 34.60 -0.41 5.20
C GLU A 339 35.14 -1.83 5.02
N LYS A 340 34.49 -2.82 5.63
CA LYS A 340 34.79 -4.25 5.49
C LYS A 340 33.70 -5.00 4.72
N LEU A 341 32.65 -4.32 4.27
CA LEU A 341 31.51 -4.96 3.60
C LEU A 341 31.95 -5.80 2.40
N PRO A 342 32.85 -5.34 1.48
CA PRO A 342 33.30 -6.18 0.37
C PRO A 342 33.78 -7.57 0.82
N ALA A 343 34.67 -7.62 1.81
CA ALA A 343 35.20 -8.87 2.35
C ALA A 343 34.15 -9.67 3.15
N GLY A 344 33.20 -8.99 3.80
CA GLY A 344 32.15 -9.65 4.57
C GLY A 344 31.11 -10.37 3.71
N VAL A 345 30.80 -9.83 2.52
CA VAL A 345 29.82 -10.43 1.61
C VAL A 345 30.42 -11.22 0.45
N GLU A 346 31.74 -11.18 0.27
CA GLU A 346 32.47 -11.83 -0.83
C GLU A 346 32.03 -13.27 -1.08
N ARG A 347 31.91 -14.08 -0.02
CA ARG A 347 31.51 -15.50 -0.13
C ARG A 347 30.09 -15.73 -0.68
N PHE A 348 29.26 -14.69 -0.75
CA PHE A 348 27.89 -14.71 -1.28
C PHE A 348 27.79 -14.08 -2.66
N LEU A 349 28.78 -13.28 -3.06
CA LEU A 349 28.75 -12.55 -4.32
C LEU A 349 29.54 -13.24 -5.45
N GLY A 350 29.88 -14.52 -5.26
CA GLY A 350 30.83 -15.25 -6.09
C GLY A 350 32.28 -14.96 -5.68
N LYS A 351 33.20 -15.86 -6.07
CA LYS A 351 34.65 -15.77 -5.75
C LYS A 351 35.37 -14.68 -6.56
N LYS A 352 34.87 -13.46 -6.50
CA LYS A 352 35.46 -12.27 -7.09
C LYS A 352 36.01 -11.41 -5.97
N ASP A 353 37.21 -10.87 -6.15
CA ASP A 353 37.75 -9.84 -5.26
C ASP A 353 36.90 -8.57 -5.43
N PHE A 354 35.99 -8.31 -4.50
CA PHE A 354 35.19 -7.09 -4.48
C PHE A 354 35.93 -5.95 -3.79
N VAL A 355 35.83 -4.76 -4.37
CA VAL A 355 36.27 -3.50 -3.78
C VAL A 355 35.07 -2.59 -3.51
N GLU A 356 35.24 -1.59 -2.66
CA GLU A 356 34.17 -0.64 -2.30
C GLU A 356 33.58 0.09 -3.53
N ALA A 357 34.38 0.27 -4.59
CA ALA A 357 33.97 0.90 -5.83
C ALA A 357 33.11 0.00 -6.76
N ASP A 358 32.97 -1.31 -6.46
CA ASP A 358 32.09 -2.18 -7.24
C ASP A 358 30.62 -1.74 -7.05
N ALA A 359 29.87 -1.66 -8.16
CA ALA A 359 28.49 -1.15 -8.17
C ALA A 359 27.55 -1.95 -7.25
N ASP A 360 27.75 -3.26 -7.13
CA ASP A 360 27.00 -4.14 -6.25
C ASP A 360 27.26 -3.82 -4.77
N ILE A 361 28.53 -3.58 -4.41
CA ILE A 361 28.91 -3.17 -3.05
C ILE A 361 28.36 -1.79 -2.72
N ALA A 362 28.49 -0.83 -3.64
CA ALA A 362 27.93 0.51 -3.48
C ALA A 362 26.41 0.47 -3.28
N THR A 363 25.71 -0.39 -4.02
CA THR A 363 24.26 -0.61 -3.88
C THR A 363 23.90 -1.18 -2.52
N LEU A 364 24.62 -2.21 -2.06
CA LEU A 364 24.42 -2.82 -0.75
C LEU A 364 24.71 -1.85 0.41
N LEU A 365 25.75 -1.02 0.30
CA LEU A 365 26.07 0.03 1.28
C LEU A 365 24.95 1.06 1.37
N ARG A 366 24.49 1.57 0.22
CA ARG A 366 23.40 2.55 0.14
C ARG A 366 22.12 2.02 0.79
N LEU A 367 21.69 0.81 0.39
CA LEU A 367 20.47 0.21 0.94
C LEU A 367 20.57 -0.05 2.44
N ARG A 368 21.76 -0.43 2.92
CA ARG A 368 21.97 -0.62 4.35
C ARG A 368 21.92 0.70 5.13
N LEU A 369 22.49 1.78 4.61
CA LEU A 369 22.40 3.10 5.25
C LEU A 369 20.94 3.54 5.34
N LYS A 370 20.15 3.32 4.29
CA LYS A 370 18.71 3.57 4.28
C LYS A 370 17.93 2.68 5.26
N ASP A 371 18.25 1.39 5.32
CA ASP A 371 17.72 0.48 6.34
C ASP A 371 18.06 0.91 7.77
N GLN A 372 19.13 1.69 7.98
CA GLN A 372 19.51 2.26 9.26
C GLN A 372 18.93 3.67 9.51
N GLY A 373 18.11 4.19 8.59
CA GLY A 373 17.52 5.53 8.68
C GLY A 373 18.53 6.66 8.48
N GLN A 374 19.65 6.40 7.79
CA GLN A 374 20.63 7.43 7.43
C GLN A 374 20.42 7.90 6.00
N ALA A 375 20.57 9.21 5.77
CA ALA A 375 20.67 9.78 4.43
C ALA A 375 21.91 9.23 3.71
N ASP A 376 21.91 9.23 2.38
CA ASP A 376 22.85 8.51 1.50
C ASP A 376 24.36 8.69 1.78
N TYR A 377 24.78 9.62 2.65
CA TYR A 377 26.20 9.92 2.97
C TYR A 377 26.46 10.40 4.42
N GLY A 378 26.06 9.63 5.44
CA GLY A 378 26.33 9.92 6.86
C GLY A 378 27.54 9.19 7.48
N THR A 379 28.08 9.70 8.59
CA THR A 379 29.06 8.97 9.41
C THR A 379 28.40 7.78 10.09
N PHE A 380 28.80 6.58 9.67
CA PHE A 380 28.29 5.32 10.18
C PHE A 380 28.58 5.15 11.68
N LYS A 381 27.57 4.70 12.43
CA LYS A 381 27.76 4.07 13.74
C LYS A 381 27.23 2.65 13.64
N ALA A 382 28.07 1.67 13.95
CA ALA A 382 27.66 0.28 14.01
C ALA A 382 26.51 0.12 15.02
N GLY A 383 25.28 0.02 14.52
CA GLY A 383 24.16 -0.41 15.34
C GLY A 383 24.33 -1.87 15.73
N THR A 384 23.86 -2.24 16.91
CA THR A 384 23.66 -3.62 17.34
C THR A 384 22.49 -4.22 16.56
N VAL A 385 22.72 -4.64 15.32
CA VAL A 385 21.76 -5.46 14.56
C VAL A 385 21.99 -6.91 14.95
N ASN A 386 21.01 -7.57 15.56
CA ASN A 386 21.11 -9.00 15.84
C ASN A 386 20.73 -9.76 14.56
N PRO A 387 21.64 -10.53 13.95
CA PRO A 387 21.36 -11.23 12.70
C PRO A 387 20.37 -12.39 12.84
N ASP A 388 20.06 -12.81 14.06
CA ASP A 388 18.95 -13.73 14.32
C ASP A 388 17.59 -13.03 14.17
N ASP A 389 17.57 -11.71 13.91
CA ASP A 389 16.39 -10.91 13.63
C ASP A 389 15.93 -10.98 12.16
N TYR A 390 16.35 -11.97 11.40
CA TYR A 390 15.85 -12.26 10.05
C TYR A 390 15.18 -13.64 10.09
N VAL A 391 13.90 -13.68 9.75
CA VAL A 391 13.14 -14.94 9.69
C VAL A 391 13.21 -15.45 8.26
N THR A 392 13.49 -16.74 8.10
CA THR A 392 13.27 -17.39 6.81
C THR A 392 11.88 -17.98 6.77
N TYR A 393 11.18 -17.70 5.68
CA TYR A 393 9.77 -18.00 5.57
C TYR A 393 9.54 -19.46 5.20
N THR A 394 8.60 -20.05 5.92
CA THR A 394 8.03 -21.37 5.66
C THR A 394 6.54 -21.20 5.36
N GLU A 395 5.86 -22.30 5.04
CA GLU A 395 4.41 -22.35 4.83
C GLU A 395 3.58 -21.69 5.96
N ASP A 396 4.16 -21.61 7.17
CA ASP A 396 3.46 -21.27 8.41
C ASP A 396 3.56 -19.79 8.83
N ASN A 397 4.43 -18.98 8.20
CA ASN A 397 4.75 -17.63 8.73
C ASN A 397 4.88 -16.50 7.67
N TRP A 398 4.58 -16.78 6.40
CA TRP A 398 4.76 -15.82 5.29
C TRP A 398 3.83 -14.59 5.36
N SER A 399 2.61 -14.70 5.92
CA SER A 399 1.66 -13.58 6.01
C SER A 399 2.10 -12.49 6.99
N THR A 400 3.01 -12.82 7.91
CA THR A 400 3.69 -11.86 8.79
C THR A 400 4.86 -11.11 8.14
N ALA A 401 5.20 -11.45 6.89
CA ALA A 401 6.34 -10.93 6.14
C ALA A 401 5.99 -9.82 5.16
N LEU A 402 4.76 -9.84 4.62
CA LEU A 402 4.31 -8.85 3.63
C LEU A 402 4.31 -7.45 4.19
N ILE A 403 4.31 -7.35 5.51
CA ILE A 403 4.39 -6.09 6.16
C ILE A 403 5.20 -6.26 7.46
N PRO A 404 6.16 -5.41 7.80
CA PRO A 404 6.89 -5.53 9.06
C PRO A 404 6.09 -4.94 10.23
N VAL A 405 5.80 -5.71 11.29
CA VAL A 405 5.31 -5.11 12.56
C VAL A 405 6.51 -4.44 13.22
N ARG A 406 6.34 -3.21 13.68
CA ARG A 406 7.36 -2.49 14.44
C ARG A 406 7.91 -3.29 15.61
N GLY A 407 9.24 -3.35 15.71
CA GLY A 407 9.95 -4.00 16.82
C GLY A 407 10.13 -5.52 16.66
N ILE A 408 9.81 -6.07 15.48
CA ILE A 408 10.04 -7.47 15.13
C ILE A 408 10.99 -7.56 13.93
N LYS A 409 11.67 -8.70 13.87
CA LYS A 409 12.56 -9.21 12.83
C LYS A 409 12.22 -8.73 11.41
N ALA A 410 13.20 -8.24 10.65
CA ALA A 410 12.98 -7.76 9.29
C ALA A 410 12.76 -8.94 8.33
N PRO A 411 11.76 -8.86 7.43
CA PRO A 411 11.44 -9.94 6.52
C PRO A 411 12.41 -10.01 5.34
N ALA A 412 12.95 -11.21 5.08
CA ALA A 412 13.55 -11.54 3.80
C ALA A 412 12.86 -12.76 3.17
N LEU A 413 12.24 -12.56 2.01
CA LEU A 413 11.68 -13.65 1.21
C LEU A 413 12.83 -14.38 0.52
N VAL A 414 12.79 -15.70 0.61
CA VAL A 414 13.70 -16.59 -0.10
C VAL A 414 12.83 -17.48 -0.96
N GLY A 415 13.17 -17.60 -2.23
CA GLY A 415 12.53 -18.53 -3.14
C GLY A 415 13.55 -19.04 -4.15
N GLU A 416 13.33 -20.22 -4.71
CA GLU A 416 14.06 -20.63 -5.90
C GLU A 416 13.28 -20.21 -7.15
N LYS A 417 13.92 -20.00 -8.30
CA LYS A 417 13.27 -19.72 -9.59
C LYS A 417 14.10 -20.35 -10.70
N GLY A 418 13.66 -21.51 -11.17
CA GLY A 418 14.47 -22.33 -12.07
C GLY A 418 15.70 -22.89 -11.36
N ASP A 419 16.90 -22.53 -11.82
CA ASP A 419 18.19 -22.87 -11.21
C ASP A 419 18.75 -21.74 -10.35
N LYS A 420 17.93 -20.80 -9.87
CA LYS A 420 18.40 -19.64 -9.09
C LYS A 420 17.76 -19.60 -7.72
N ILE A 421 18.50 -19.09 -6.75
CA ILE A 421 17.99 -18.63 -5.46
C ILE A 421 17.74 -17.13 -5.55
N VAL A 422 16.57 -16.70 -5.12
CA VAL A 422 16.14 -15.30 -5.07
C VAL A 422 16.03 -14.90 -3.61
N VAL A 423 16.71 -13.84 -3.23
CA VAL A 423 16.63 -13.22 -1.90
C VAL A 423 16.03 -11.83 -2.06
N ILE A 424 14.90 -11.58 -1.41
CA ILE A 424 14.22 -10.29 -1.41
C ILE A 424 14.20 -9.80 0.03
N ALA A 425 14.96 -8.75 0.36
CA ALA A 425 14.96 -8.14 1.69
C ALA A 425 14.27 -6.78 1.66
N ILE A 426 13.19 -6.66 2.43
CA ILE A 426 12.45 -5.40 2.61
C ILE A 426 13.16 -4.62 3.71
N LEU A 427 13.54 -3.36 3.43
CA LEU A 427 14.26 -2.55 4.40
C LEU A 427 13.33 -2.01 5.48
N ARG A 428 13.81 -1.99 6.73
CA ARG A 428 13.04 -1.59 7.92
C ARG A 428 12.66 -0.12 7.94
N ASN A 429 13.58 0.74 7.48
CA ASN A 429 13.45 2.20 7.53
C ASN A 429 13.23 2.84 6.15
N ALA A 430 13.14 2.01 5.10
CA ALA A 430 12.83 2.44 3.73
C ALA A 430 12.05 1.30 3.02
N PRO A 431 10.81 1.01 3.43
CA PRO A 431 10.06 -0.16 2.94
C PRO A 431 9.80 -0.12 1.43
N ASN A 432 9.84 1.07 0.82
CA ASN A 432 9.77 1.27 -0.62
C ASN A 432 11.09 1.00 -1.34
N GLU A 433 12.16 0.70 -0.62
CA GLU A 433 13.39 0.23 -1.24
C GLU A 433 13.59 -1.22 -0.85
N VAL A 434 13.61 -2.10 -1.84
CA VAL A 434 13.74 -3.54 -1.64
C VAL A 434 15.06 -3.98 -2.26
N LEU A 435 15.84 -4.74 -1.49
CA LEU A 435 16.99 -5.46 -2.01
C LEU A 435 16.47 -6.72 -2.70
N MET A 436 16.75 -6.88 -3.99
CA MET A 436 16.56 -8.16 -4.67
C MET A 436 17.93 -8.67 -5.15
N MET A 437 18.23 -9.90 -4.77
CA MET A 437 19.44 -10.61 -5.18
C MET A 437 19.04 -11.93 -5.83
N GLU A 438 19.57 -12.20 -7.03
CA GLU A 438 19.49 -13.50 -7.69
C GLU A 438 20.88 -14.14 -7.66
N VAL A 439 20.96 -15.38 -7.19
CA VAL A 439 22.18 -16.19 -7.22
C VAL A 439 21.92 -17.55 -7.84
N THR A 440 22.93 -18.16 -8.45
CA THR A 440 22.90 -19.55 -8.93
C THR A 440 23.00 -20.55 -7.76
N PRO A 441 22.84 -21.88 -7.97
CA PRO A 441 22.90 -22.86 -6.89
C PRO A 441 24.32 -23.02 -6.33
N ASP A 442 25.35 -22.62 -7.10
CA ASP A 442 26.73 -22.49 -6.65
C ASP A 442 27.06 -21.11 -6.07
N TYR A 443 26.02 -20.33 -5.75
CA TYR A 443 26.09 -19.04 -5.05
C TYR A 443 26.86 -17.95 -5.82
N GLN A 444 26.87 -18.01 -7.15
CA GLN A 444 27.34 -16.89 -7.96
C GLN A 444 26.22 -15.87 -8.05
N THR A 445 26.52 -14.61 -7.72
CA THR A 445 25.56 -13.54 -7.91
C THR A 445 25.33 -13.31 -9.39
N VAL A 446 24.08 -13.49 -9.80
CA VAL A 446 23.59 -13.19 -11.14
C VAL A 446 23.18 -11.73 -11.21
N LYS A 447 22.58 -11.21 -10.13
CA LYS A 447 22.05 -9.85 -10.08
C LYS A 447 21.90 -9.35 -8.66
N ILE A 448 22.35 -8.12 -8.39
CA ILE A 448 21.88 -7.31 -7.26
C ILE A 448 21.18 -6.09 -7.83
N GLN A 449 19.98 -5.82 -7.36
CA GLN A 449 19.27 -4.61 -7.73
C GLN A 449 18.55 -4.02 -6.54
N THR A 450 18.49 -2.69 -6.51
CA THR A 450 17.47 -2.00 -5.72
C THR A 450 16.21 -1.92 -6.55
N LEU A 451 15.11 -2.34 -5.95
CA LEU A 451 13.78 -1.95 -6.40
C LEU A 451 13.42 -0.72 -5.61
N ILE A 452 13.49 0.45 -6.25
CA ILE A 452 12.98 1.68 -5.66
C ILE A 452 11.53 1.80 -6.09
N ALA A 453 10.63 1.52 -5.17
CA ALA A 453 9.25 1.98 -5.21
C ALA A 453 9.29 3.50 -5.01
N HIS A 454 8.96 4.23 -6.08
CA HIS A 454 8.84 5.68 -6.09
C HIS A 454 7.37 6.07 -6.05
#